data_AF-A0A7C4C8M3-F1
#
_entry.id   AF-A0A7C4C8M3-F1
#
_cell.length_a   1.000
_cell.length_b   1.000
_cell.length_c   1.000
_cell.angle_alpha   90.00
_cell.angle_beta   90.00
_cell.angle_gamma   90.00
#
_symmetry.space_group_name_H-M   'P 1'
#
loop_
_entity.id
_entity.type
_entity.pdbx_description
1 polymer ?
#
loop_
_entity_poly.entity_id
_entity_poly.type
_entity_poly.pdbx_seq_one_letter_code
_entity_poly.pdbx_strand_id
1 'polypeptide(L)'
;MYVDVDGRYYRREAKLELDVYVHNEKVYFMEIKSHGEIEDVEWFREKCDIVKRIIGGEPEKLIFIAINMDKEAVERAKQFYIDLIYGAIIE
;
A
#
# COMPACT_ATOMS: atom_id res chain seq x y z
N MET A 1 -4.70 -11.64 -4.02
CA MET A 1 -5.15 -12.07 -2.67
C MET A 1 -4.35 -13.24 -2.08
N TYR A 2 -3.91 -13.12 -0.82
CA TYR A 2 -3.42 -14.19 0.07
C TYR A 2 -4.30 -14.24 1.33
N VAL A 3 -4.53 -15.41 1.92
CA VAL A 3 -5.31 -15.58 3.16
C VAL A 3 -4.41 -16.09 4.28
N ASP A 4 -4.32 -15.33 5.38
CA ASP A 4 -3.52 -15.68 6.55
C ASP A 4 -4.28 -16.63 7.49
N VAL A 5 -4.38 -17.90 7.09
CA VAL A 5 -5.21 -18.91 7.77
C VAL A 5 -4.79 -19.17 9.21
N ASP A 6 -3.49 -19.13 9.51
CA ASP A 6 -2.92 -19.40 10.83
C ASP A 6 -2.63 -18.14 11.65
N GLY A 7 -2.73 -16.95 11.04
CA GLY A 7 -2.48 -15.66 11.70
C GLY A 7 -0.99 -15.38 11.87
N ARG A 8 -0.15 -15.93 10.99
CA ARG A 8 1.31 -15.83 11.06
C ARG A 8 1.83 -14.46 10.63
N TYR A 9 1.09 -13.73 9.79
CA TYR A 9 1.55 -12.54 9.12
C TYR A 9 0.86 -11.25 9.61
N TYR A 10 -0.43 -11.33 9.93
CA TYR A 10 -1.23 -10.22 10.45
C TYR A 10 -2.26 -10.68 11.51
N ARG A 11 -3.43 -11.14 11.09
CA ARG A 11 -4.47 -11.72 11.97
C ARG A 11 -5.04 -12.96 11.32
N ARG A 12 -5.48 -13.93 12.13
CA ARG A 12 -6.12 -15.15 11.63
C ARG A 12 -7.29 -14.80 10.71
N GLU A 13 -7.34 -15.46 9.55
CA GLU A 13 -8.33 -15.25 8.48
C GLU A 13 -8.25 -13.89 7.78
N ALA A 14 -7.18 -13.11 7.98
CA ALA A 14 -6.97 -11.88 7.22
C ALA A 14 -6.84 -12.18 5.73
N LYS A 15 -7.54 -11.38 4.92
CA LYS A 15 -7.33 -11.32 3.48
C LYS A 15 -6.37 -10.18 3.19
N LEU A 16 -5.21 -10.52 2.63
CA LEU A 16 -4.16 -9.60 2.27
C LEU A 16 -4.11 -9.49 0.75
N GLU A 17 -4.36 -8.31 0.23
CA GLU A 17 -4.44 -8.06 -1.21
C GLU A 17 -3.83 -6.71 -1.55
N LEU A 18 -2.93 -6.71 -2.53
CA LEU A 18 -2.49 -5.51 -3.24
C LEU A 18 -3.33 -5.38 -4.50
N ASP A 19 -3.74 -4.17 -4.83
CA ASP A 19 -4.48 -3.93 -6.07
C ASP A 19 -3.61 -4.26 -7.29
N VAL A 20 -2.32 -3.86 -7.24
CA VAL A 20 -1.36 -4.19 -8.29
C VAL A 20 -0.03 -4.64 -7.68
N TYR A 21 0.47 -5.76 -8.19
CA TYR A 21 1.82 -6.27 -7.95
C TYR A 21 2.52 -6.42 -9.30
N VAL A 22 3.59 -5.67 -9.51
CA VAL A 22 4.44 -5.79 -10.70
C VAL A 22 5.76 -6.41 -10.28
N HIS A 23 6.20 -7.43 -10.99
CA HIS A 23 7.45 -8.13 -10.71
C HIS A 23 8.15 -8.56 -11.99
N ASN A 24 9.49 -8.52 -11.97
CA ASN A 24 10.46 -9.17 -12.87
C ASN A 24 11.86 -8.74 -12.38
N GLU A 25 12.54 -7.84 -13.11
CA GLU A 25 13.82 -7.24 -12.68
C GLU A 25 13.66 -6.28 -11.49
N LYS A 26 12.49 -5.63 -11.40
CA LYS A 26 12.12 -4.74 -10.30
C LYS A 26 10.74 -5.11 -9.79
N VAL A 27 10.51 -4.83 -8.50
CA VAL A 27 9.25 -5.10 -7.82
C VAL A 27 8.57 -3.79 -7.45
N TYR A 28 7.28 -3.68 -7.74
CA TYR A 28 6.45 -2.53 -7.38
C TYR A 28 5.16 -3.00 -6.72
N PHE A 29 4.79 -2.34 -5.63
CA PHE A 29 3.47 -2.51 -5.00
C PHE A 29 2.65 -1.24 -5.20
N MET A 30 1.38 -1.42 -5.55
CA MET A 30 0.50 -0.28 -5.78
C MET A 30 -0.88 -0.49 -5.15
N GLU A 31 -1.41 0.60 -4.61
CA GLU A 31 -2.80 0.73 -4.16
C GLU A 31 -3.51 1.80 -4.97
N ILE A 32 -4.79 1.58 -5.26
CA ILE A 32 -5.63 2.47 -6.05
C ILE A 32 -6.91 2.78 -5.27
N LYS A 33 -7.18 4.07 -5.04
CA LYS A 33 -8.40 4.55 -4.38
C LYS A 33 -9.08 5.65 -5.18
N SER A 34 -10.36 5.88 -4.93
CA SER A 34 -11.02 7.11 -5.39
C SER A 34 -10.62 8.30 -4.51
N HIS A 35 -10.46 8.05 -3.22
CA HIS A 35 -10.10 9.04 -2.22
C HIS A 35 -9.08 8.41 -1.26
N GLY A 36 -7.98 9.10 -0.97
CA GLY A 36 -6.94 8.62 -0.06
C GLY A 36 -6.90 9.43 1.23
N GLU A 37 -7.27 8.77 2.32
CA GLU A 37 -7.22 9.28 3.69
C GLU A 37 -5.89 8.87 4.37
N ILE A 38 -5.58 9.41 5.55
CA ILE A 38 -4.34 9.08 6.25
C ILE A 38 -4.27 7.59 6.63
N GLU A 39 -5.39 7.01 7.08
CA GLU A 39 -5.49 5.60 7.46
C GLU A 39 -5.25 4.67 6.26
N ASP A 40 -5.65 5.08 5.05
CA ASP A 40 -5.39 4.31 3.84
C ASP A 40 -3.89 4.21 3.55
N VAL A 41 -3.16 5.32 3.71
CA VAL A 41 -1.72 5.38 3.48
C VAL A 41 -0.97 4.56 4.53
N GLU A 42 -1.37 4.68 5.80
CA GLU A 42 -0.80 3.88 6.89
C GLU A 42 -1.05 2.38 6.68
N TRP A 43 -2.28 2.03 6.35
CA TRP A 43 -2.64 0.65 6.07
C TRP A 43 -1.88 0.12 4.85
N PHE A 44 -1.75 0.89 3.77
CA PHE A 44 -0.96 0.48 2.61
C PHE A 44 0.49 0.21 2.98
N ARG A 45 1.11 1.06 3.81
CA ARG A 45 2.48 0.86 4.29
C ARG A 45 2.63 -0.43 5.08
N GLU A 46 1.74 -0.68 6.04
CA GLU A 46 1.73 -1.90 6.86
C GLU A 46 1.49 -3.14 5.99
N LYS A 47 0.50 -3.08 5.10
CA LYS A 47 0.16 -4.14 4.16
C LYS A 47 1.36 -4.52 3.27
N CYS A 48 2.12 -3.53 2.79
CA CYS A 48 3.36 -3.79 2.04
C CYS A 48 4.42 -4.51 2.88
N ASP A 49 4.59 -4.16 4.17
CA ASP A 49 5.50 -4.87 5.08
C ASP A 49 5.05 -6.30 5.39
N ILE A 50 3.75 -6.55 5.37
CA ILE A 50 3.22 -7.91 5.49
C ILE A 50 3.48 -8.69 4.20
N VAL A 51 3.10 -8.14 3.04
CA VAL A 51 3.17 -8.83 1.75
C VAL A 51 4.61 -9.15 1.35
N LYS A 52 5.58 -8.25 1.61
CA LYS A 52 7.00 -8.55 1.30
C LYS A 52 7.53 -9.78 2.04
N ARG A 53 7.04 -10.04 3.27
CA ARG A 53 7.37 -11.25 4.05
C ARG A 53 6.74 -12.52 3.48
N ILE A 54 5.63 -12.39 2.76
CA ILE A 54 4.93 -13.51 2.11
C ILE A 54 5.62 -13.86 0.79
N ILE A 55 5.90 -12.85 -0.05
CA ILE A 55 6.41 -13.08 -1.41
C ILE A 55 7.94 -13.20 -1.51
N GLY A 56 8.68 -12.74 -0.49
CA GLY A 56 10.14 -12.90 -0.42
C GLY A 56 10.96 -11.93 -1.29
N GLY A 57 10.55 -10.66 -1.39
CA GLY A 57 11.30 -9.63 -2.12
C GLY A 57 10.99 -8.22 -1.63
N GLU A 58 11.98 -7.33 -1.66
CA GLU A 58 11.79 -5.92 -1.29
C GLU A 58 11.30 -5.13 -2.52
N PRO A 59 10.19 -4.39 -2.41
CA PRO A 59 9.74 -3.52 -3.49
C PRO A 59 10.73 -2.37 -3.68
N GLU A 60 11.05 -2.06 -4.93
CA GLU A 60 11.82 -0.86 -5.30
C GLU A 60 11.04 0.41 -4.95
N LYS A 61 9.72 0.37 -5.17
CA LYS A 61 8.81 1.48 -4.86
C LYS A 61 7.46 0.99 -4.37
N LEU A 62 6.89 1.78 -3.49
CA LEU A 62 5.48 1.74 -3.09
C LEU A 62 4.78 2.91 -3.77
N ILE A 63 3.68 2.65 -4.48
CA ILE A 63 2.95 3.68 -5.22
C ILE A 63 1.50 3.72 -4.73
N PHE A 64 1.01 4.89 -4.33
CA PHE A 64 -0.38 5.09 -3.94
C PHE A 64 -1.06 6.02 -4.95
N ILE A 65 -2.15 5.55 -5.55
CA ILE A 65 -2.88 6.25 -6.59
C ILE A 65 -4.27 6.64 -6.07
N ALA A 66 -4.64 7.91 -6.21
CA ALA A 66 -5.98 8.37 -5.83
C ALA A 66 -6.54 9.43 -6.80
N ILE A 67 -7.87 9.61 -6.86
CA ILE A 67 -8.41 10.80 -7.55
C ILE A 67 -8.22 12.03 -6.68
N ASN A 68 -8.64 11.95 -5.41
CA ASN A 68 -8.45 13.00 -4.42
C ASN A 68 -7.66 12.48 -3.21
N MET A 69 -6.77 13.29 -2.66
CA MET A 69 -6.03 12.96 -1.43
C MET A 69 -6.30 14.00 -0.36
N ASP A 70 -6.43 13.57 0.88
CA ASP A 70 -6.35 14.49 2.01
C ASP A 70 -4.94 15.04 2.14
N LYS A 71 -4.84 16.30 2.56
CA LYS A 71 -3.54 16.94 2.75
C LYS A 71 -2.65 16.16 3.74
N GLU A 72 -3.23 15.69 4.83
CA GLU A 72 -2.50 14.89 5.83
C GLU A 72 -2.04 13.53 5.28
N ALA A 73 -2.83 12.89 4.42
CA ALA A 73 -2.46 11.65 3.75
C ALA A 73 -1.24 11.85 2.83
N VAL A 74 -1.18 12.97 2.10
CA VAL A 74 -0.02 13.34 1.26
C VAL A 74 1.24 13.52 2.11
N GLU A 75 1.12 14.22 3.25
CA GLU A 75 2.23 14.43 4.18
C GLU A 75 2.71 13.11 4.79
N ARG A 76 1.78 12.24 5.18
CA ARG A 76 2.07 10.91 5.72
C ARG A 76 2.78 10.01 4.72
N ALA A 77 2.33 9.99 3.47
CA ALA A 77 2.94 9.18 2.41
C ALA A 77 4.40 9.60 2.14
N LYS A 78 4.69 10.90 2.18
CA LYS A 78 6.08 11.41 2.06
C LYS A 78 6.98 10.92 3.18
N GLN A 79 6.49 10.90 4.43
CA GLN A 79 7.24 10.36 5.57
C GLN A 79 7.58 8.87 5.39
N PHE A 80 6.71 8.14 4.68
CA PHE A 80 6.89 6.72 4.38
C PHE A 80 7.61 6.43 3.06
N TYR A 81 8.05 7.45 2.33
CA TYR A 81 8.67 7.30 1.00
C TYR A 81 7.77 6.55 0.01
N ILE A 82 6.46 6.80 0.07
CA ILE A 82 5.47 6.28 -0.88
C ILE A 82 5.31 7.30 -2.02
N ASP A 83 5.49 6.85 -3.25
CA ASP A 83 5.25 7.65 -4.44
C ASP A 83 3.75 7.86 -4.64
N LEU A 84 3.35 9.09 -4.95
CA LEU A 84 1.95 9.46 -5.08
C LEU A 84 1.59 9.84 -6.52
N ILE A 85 0.44 9.34 -6.99
CA ILE A 85 -0.20 9.81 -8.22
C ILE A 85 -1.63 10.22 -7.86
N TYR A 86 -1.94 11.51 -7.94
CA TYR A 86 -3.28 11.99 -7.61
C TYR A 86 -3.76 13.15 -8.48
N GLY A 87 -5.08 13.33 -8.52
CA GLY A 87 -5.74 14.41 -9.25
C GLY A 87 -5.75 15.74 -8.47
N ALA A 88 -6.29 15.73 -7.25
CA ALA A 88 -6.37 16.92 -6.40
C ALA A 88 -6.06 16.63 -4.92
N ILE A 89 -5.62 17.65 -4.19
CA ILE A 89 -5.57 17.65 -2.73
C ILE A 89 -6.84 18.33 -2.23
N ILE A 90 -7.52 17.71 -1.27
CA ILE A 90 -8.69 18.26 -0.59
C ILE A 90 -8.39 18.46 0.91
N GLU A 91 -9.19 19.32 1.55
CA GLU A 91 -9.11 19.63 2.99
C GLU A 91 -10.04 18.76 3.81
#